data_AF-A0A9P8ZY47-F1
#
_entry.id   AF-A0A9P8ZY47-F1
#
_cell.length_a   1.000
_cell.length_b   1.000
_cell.length_c   1.000
_cell.angle_alpha   90.00
_cell.angle_beta   90.00
_cell.angle_gamma   90.00
#
_symmetry.space_group_name_H-M   'P 1'
#
loop_
_entity.id
_entity.type
_entity.pdbx_description
1 polymer ?
#
loop_
_entity_poly.entity_id
_entity_poly.type
_entity_poly.pdbx_seq_one_letter_code
_entity_poly.pdbx_strand_id
1 'polypeptide(L)'
;MVGKHLGLFMDYVNTLFQPTVEQLSALIARGEITYDLLWALFEPNMEIFTTCLGTDASRCVLFNHCEERTDMNGAKFIYLDTRYLNSKGKILGEVTTGIKIPYFQGTRLLNTSVHILSSIIPSTMWCDETSFNAVALSFR
;
A
#
# COMPACT_ATOMS: atom_id res chain seq x y z
N MET A 1 -38.77 -0.72 -9.18
CA MET A 1 -38.22 -2.09 -9.08
C MET A 1 -36.69 -2.17 -9.06
N VAL A 2 -35.93 -1.06 -9.11
CA VAL A 2 -34.45 -1.08 -9.16
C VAL A 2 -33.79 -1.37 -7.79
N GLY A 3 -34.45 -1.03 -6.68
CA GLY A 3 -33.90 -1.26 -5.33
C GLY A 3 -33.89 -2.73 -4.86
N LYS A 4 -34.74 -3.60 -5.41
CA LYS A 4 -34.82 -5.01 -4.98
C LYS A 4 -33.64 -5.86 -5.44
N HIS A 5 -33.14 -5.61 -6.65
CA HIS A 5 -31.97 -6.32 -7.19
C HIS A 5 -30.66 -5.86 -6.55
N LEU A 6 -30.55 -4.56 -6.23
CA LEU A 6 -29.42 -4.02 -5.51
C LEU A 6 -29.30 -4.61 -4.10
N GLY A 7 -30.42 -4.71 -3.36
CA GLY A 7 -30.44 -5.34 -2.04
C GLY A 7 -29.95 -6.79 -2.08
N LEU A 8 -30.48 -7.58 -3.01
CA LEU A 8 -30.07 -8.99 -3.19
C LEU A 8 -28.58 -9.13 -3.54
N PHE A 9 -28.05 -8.24 -4.37
CA PHE A 9 -26.63 -8.20 -4.71
C PHE A 9 -25.76 -7.87 -3.50
N MET A 10 -26.16 -6.85 -2.72
CA MET A 10 -25.44 -6.50 -1.49
C MET A 10 -25.46 -7.63 -0.46
N ASP A 11 -26.61 -8.29 -0.28
CA ASP A 11 -26.73 -9.44 0.63
C ASP A 11 -25.83 -10.60 0.18
N TYR A 12 -25.76 -10.87 -1.13
CA TYR A 12 -24.88 -11.87 -1.69
C TYR A 12 -23.40 -11.53 -1.45
N VAL A 13 -22.98 -10.30 -1.73
CA VAL A 13 -21.60 -9.84 -1.49
C VAL A 13 -21.25 -9.96 0.00
N ASN A 14 -22.12 -9.47 0.88
CA ASN A 14 -21.90 -9.53 2.33
C ASN A 14 -21.77 -10.98 2.81
N THR A 15 -22.65 -11.86 2.36
CA THR A 15 -22.62 -13.28 2.74
C THR A 15 -21.35 -13.97 2.22
N LEU A 16 -20.91 -13.62 1.00
CA LEU A 16 -19.71 -14.18 0.39
C LEU A 16 -18.44 -13.79 1.15
N PHE A 17 -18.34 -12.52 1.58
CA PHE A 17 -17.14 -11.99 2.25
C PHE A 17 -17.19 -12.04 3.78
N GLN A 18 -18.33 -12.43 4.38
CA GLN A 18 -18.46 -12.55 5.84
C GLN A 18 -17.32 -13.37 6.47
N PRO A 19 -16.93 -14.56 5.96
CA PRO A 19 -15.84 -15.33 6.56
C PRO A 19 -14.49 -14.59 6.53
N THR A 20 -14.23 -13.86 5.43
CA THR A 20 -13.02 -13.04 5.27
C THR A 20 -13.01 -11.89 6.27
N VAL A 21 -14.15 -11.21 6.45
CA VAL A 21 -14.30 -10.11 7.42
C VAL A 21 -14.11 -10.61 8.85
N GLU A 22 -14.69 -11.75 9.21
CA GLU A 22 -14.53 -12.36 10.53
C GLU A 22 -13.06 -12.74 10.80
N GLN A 23 -12.41 -13.38 9.83
CA GLN A 23 -11.00 -13.74 9.94
C GLN A 23 -10.10 -12.51 10.08
N LEU A 24 -10.31 -11.48 9.25
CA LEU A 24 -9.55 -10.23 9.31
C LEU A 24 -9.77 -9.52 10.65
N SER A 25 -11.01 -9.43 11.13
CA SER A 25 -11.35 -8.82 12.42
C SER A 25 -10.65 -9.53 13.58
N ALA A 26 -10.59 -10.87 13.54
CA ALA A 26 -9.91 -11.66 14.55
C ALA A 26 -8.39 -11.47 14.54
N LEU A 27 -7.77 -11.19 13.39
CA LEU A 27 -6.34 -10.88 13.27
C LEU A 27 -6.04 -9.47 13.77
N ILE A 28 -6.83 -8.48 13.35
CA ILE A 28 -6.70 -7.09 13.79
C ILE A 28 -6.84 -6.97 15.31
N ALA A 29 -7.77 -7.71 15.92
CA ALA A 29 -7.95 -7.73 17.37
C ALA A 29 -6.71 -8.22 18.15
N ARG A 30 -5.85 -9.02 17.51
CA ARG A 30 -4.58 -9.50 18.05
C ARG A 30 -3.39 -8.62 17.67
N GLY A 31 -3.62 -7.61 16.83
CA GLY A 31 -2.56 -6.80 16.23
C GLY A 31 -1.72 -7.58 15.24
N GLU A 32 -2.30 -8.55 14.54
CA GLU A 32 -1.62 -9.45 13.59
C GLU A 32 -2.21 -9.35 12.17
N ILE A 33 -1.48 -9.87 11.17
CA ILE A 33 -1.94 -10.01 9.79
C ILE A 33 -1.25 -11.20 9.10
N THR A 34 -1.95 -11.84 8.15
CA THR A 34 -1.36 -12.83 7.24
C THR A 34 -1.11 -12.21 5.87
N TYR A 35 -0.19 -12.78 5.10
CA TYR A 35 0.08 -12.29 3.74
C TYR A 35 -1.18 -12.30 2.86
N ASP A 36 -1.99 -13.36 2.94
CA ASP A 36 -3.21 -13.54 2.12
C ASP A 36 -4.30 -12.49 2.39
N LEU A 37 -4.30 -11.88 3.58
CA LEU A 37 -5.26 -10.84 3.96
C LEU A 37 -4.63 -9.44 4.00
N LEU A 38 -3.35 -9.31 3.65
CA LEU A 38 -2.63 -8.05 3.74
C LEU A 38 -3.23 -6.97 2.84
N TRP A 39 -3.70 -7.35 1.65
CA TRP A 39 -4.35 -6.44 0.71
C TRP A 39 -5.59 -5.76 1.32
N ALA A 40 -6.28 -6.44 2.25
CA ALA A 40 -7.52 -5.96 2.85
C ALA A 40 -7.31 -4.85 3.90
N LEU A 41 -6.05 -4.51 4.23
CA LEU A 41 -5.73 -3.39 5.12
C LEU A 41 -5.80 -2.02 4.43
N PHE A 42 -5.72 -1.97 3.10
CA PHE A 42 -5.51 -0.73 2.37
C PHE A 42 -6.77 -0.34 1.60
N GLU A 43 -7.52 0.63 2.14
CA GLU A 43 -8.59 1.27 1.37
C GLU A 43 -8.00 2.28 0.38
N PRO A 44 -8.50 2.35 -0.87
CA PRO A 44 -8.08 3.37 -1.83
C PRO A 44 -8.17 4.79 -1.25
N ASN A 45 -7.13 5.59 -1.49
CA ASN A 45 -6.95 6.95 -0.94
C ASN A 45 -6.79 7.04 0.58
N MET A 46 -6.52 5.92 1.27
CA MET A 46 -6.12 5.96 2.67
C MET A 46 -4.81 6.72 2.82
N GLU A 47 -4.77 7.60 3.83
CA GLU A 47 -3.55 8.27 4.27
C GLU A 47 -2.68 7.30 5.06
N ILE A 48 -1.45 7.11 4.59
CA ILE A 48 -0.45 6.28 5.23
C ILE A 48 0.67 7.20 5.73
N PHE A 49 0.86 7.21 7.05
CA PHE A 49 1.95 7.93 7.68
C PHE A 49 3.17 7.00 7.78
N THR A 50 4.30 7.47 7.25
CA THR A 50 5.58 6.76 7.32
C THR A 50 6.69 7.71 7.74
N THR A 51 7.74 7.18 8.35
CA THR A 51 8.95 7.95 8.65
C THR A 51 9.98 7.59 7.60
N CYS A 52 10.58 8.59 6.97
CA CYS A 52 11.57 8.26 5.98
C CYS A 52 12.97 8.14 6.59
N LEU A 53 13.62 7.02 6.27
CA LEU A 53 14.88 6.60 6.90
C LEU A 53 16.07 7.53 6.70
N GLY A 54 16.05 8.40 5.69
CA GLY A 54 17.18 9.29 5.39
C GLY A 54 17.16 10.63 6.13
N THR A 55 15.98 11.13 6.53
CA THR A 55 15.85 12.42 7.23
C THR A 55 15.08 12.35 8.55
N ASP A 56 14.58 11.16 8.92
CA ASP A 56 13.67 10.94 10.05
C ASP A 56 12.39 11.79 10.03
N ALA A 57 12.14 12.47 8.91
CA ALA A 57 10.96 13.29 8.72
C ALA A 57 9.73 12.40 8.51
N SER A 58 8.64 12.73 9.19
CA SER A 58 7.32 12.14 8.92
C SER A 58 6.85 12.54 7.53
N ARG A 59 6.41 11.55 6.76
CA ARG A 59 5.80 11.71 5.44
C ARG A 59 4.40 11.12 5.48
N CYS A 60 3.47 11.81 4.82
CA CYS A 60 2.14 11.29 4.53
C CYS A 60 2.12 10.89 3.05
N VAL A 61 1.71 9.66 2.76
CA VAL A 61 1.50 9.17 1.41
C VAL A 61 0.06 8.74 1.26
N LEU A 62 -0.50 8.88 0.06
CA LEU A 62 -1.82 8.39 -0.29
C LEU A 62 -1.67 7.04 -0.99
N PHE A 63 -2.42 6.05 -0.53
CA PHE A 63 -2.49 4.76 -1.18
C PHE A 63 -3.32 4.82 -2.47
N ASN A 64 -2.77 4.30 -3.57
CA ASN A 64 -3.47 4.21 -4.84
C ASN A 64 -4.12 2.83 -5.02
N HIS A 65 -3.29 1.78 -5.08
CA HIS A 65 -3.73 0.40 -5.25
C HIS A 65 -2.62 -0.57 -4.82
N CYS A 66 -2.96 -1.85 -4.72
CA CYS A 66 -1.99 -2.92 -4.49
C CYS A 66 -2.20 -4.08 -5.44
N GLU A 67 -1.13 -4.81 -5.75
CA GLU A 67 -1.20 -6.03 -6.53
C GLU A 67 -0.14 -7.05 -6.11
N GLU A 68 -0.46 -8.34 -6.21
CA GLU A 68 0.53 -9.40 -6.08
C GLU A 68 1.35 -9.48 -7.38
N ARG A 69 2.67 -9.39 -7.25
CA ARG A 69 3.64 -9.54 -8.32
C ARG A 69 4.63 -10.65 -7.99
N THR A 70 5.33 -11.10 -9.02
CA THR A 70 6.42 -12.07 -8.91
C THR A 70 7.69 -11.44 -9.47
N ASP A 71 8.81 -11.58 -8.77
CA ASP A 71 10.09 -11.07 -9.28
C ASP A 71 10.73 -12.04 -10.27
N MET A 72 11.86 -11.63 -10.86
CA MET A 72 12.59 -12.45 -11.85
C MET A 72 13.06 -13.79 -11.28
N ASN A 73 13.17 -13.91 -9.96
CA ASN A 73 13.59 -15.13 -9.27
C ASN A 73 12.40 -16.03 -8.90
N GLY A 74 11.17 -15.63 -9.26
CA GLY A 74 9.95 -16.38 -8.95
C GLY A 74 9.37 -16.11 -7.55
N ALA A 75 9.93 -15.16 -6.79
CA ALA A 75 9.44 -14.87 -5.45
C ALA A 75 8.24 -13.90 -5.50
N LYS A 76 7.18 -14.27 -4.79
CA LYS A 76 5.94 -13.47 -4.66
C LYS A 76 6.12 -12.28 -3.72
N PHE A 77 5.45 -11.18 -4.04
CA PHE A 77 5.38 -10.01 -3.20
C PHE A 77 4.12 -9.19 -3.50
N ILE A 78 3.62 -8.47 -2.50
CA ILE A 78 2.62 -7.42 -2.72
C ILE A 78 3.34 -6.12 -3.04
N TYR A 79 2.98 -5.51 -4.16
CA TYR A 79 3.39 -4.16 -4.56
C TYR A 79 2.30 -3.18 -4.15
N LEU A 80 2.61 -2.24 -3.26
CA LEU A 80 1.73 -1.12 -2.92
C LEU A 80 2.16 0.10 -3.72
N ASP A 81 1.25 0.64 -4.51
CA ASP A 81 1.44 1.89 -5.23
C ASP A 81 0.90 3.05 -4.38
N THR A 82 1.74 4.05 -4.15
CA THR A 82 1.43 5.19 -3.29
C THR A 82 1.87 6.49 -3.96
N ARG A 83 1.26 7.61 -3.60
CA ARG A 83 1.64 8.94 -4.09
C ARG A 83 1.82 9.92 -2.95
N TYR A 84 2.72 10.88 -3.09
CA TYR A 84 2.96 11.90 -2.07
C TYR A 84 3.37 13.22 -2.72
N LEU A 85 3.17 14.31 -1.99
CA LEU A 85 3.62 15.62 -2.43
C LEU A 85 5.11 15.79 -2.10
N ASN A 86 5.91 16.09 -3.11
CA ASN A 86 7.32 16.42 -2.97
C ASN A 86 7.54 17.90 -3.28
N SER A 87 8.47 18.51 -2.55
CA SER A 87 8.93 19.88 -2.78
C SER A 87 10.43 19.87 -3.07
N LYS A 88 10.82 20.41 -4.22
CA LYS A 88 12.22 20.79 -4.49
C LYS A 88 12.28 22.30 -4.60
N GLY A 89 12.64 22.97 -3.50
CA GLY A 89 12.71 24.43 -3.43
C GLY A 89 11.34 25.09 -3.62
N LYS A 90 11.13 25.78 -4.75
CA LYS A 90 9.86 26.48 -5.04
C LYS A 90 8.83 25.65 -5.80
N ILE A 91 9.18 24.43 -6.25
CA ILE A 91 8.31 23.59 -7.06
C ILE A 91 7.72 22.50 -6.18
N LEU A 92 6.39 22.44 -6.14
CA LEU A 92 5.61 21.36 -5.56
C LEU A 92 5.13 20.44 -6.69
N GLY A 93 5.26 19.14 -6.49
CA GLY A 93 4.79 18.13 -7.45
C GLY A 93 4.34 16.86 -6.73
N GLU A 94 3.45 16.12 -7.37
CA GLU A 94 3.05 14.79 -6.91
C GLU A 94 4.02 13.74 -7.46
N VAL A 95 4.42 12.80 -6.61
CA VAL A 95 5.34 11.71 -6.96
C VAL A 95 4.69 10.40 -6.55
N THR A 96 4.62 9.45 -7.48
CA THR A 96 4.21 8.07 -7.20
C THR A 96 5.43 7.23 -6.82
N THR A 97 5.28 6.33 -5.85
CA THR A 97 6.31 5.41 -5.36
C THR A 97 5.71 4.06 -5.00
N GLY A 98 6.52 3.02 -5.20
CA GLY A 98 6.16 1.63 -4.99
C GLY A 98 6.82 1.02 -3.77
N ILE A 99 6.04 0.34 -2.94
CA ILE A 99 6.49 -0.36 -1.74
C ILE A 99 6.36 -1.87 -2.00
N LYS A 100 7.46 -2.62 -1.85
CA LYS A 100 7.48 -4.08 -2.00
C LYS A 100 7.39 -4.75 -0.62
N ILE A 101 6.32 -5.53 -0.40
CA ILE A 101 6.18 -6.40 0.78
C ILE A 101 6.41 -7.85 0.34
N PRO A 102 7.55 -8.47 0.69
CA PRO A 102 7.84 -9.85 0.33
C PRO A 102 6.83 -10.82 0.95
N TYR A 103 6.61 -11.95 0.29
CA TYR A 103 5.86 -13.05 0.86
C TYR A 103 6.41 -13.46 2.24
N PHE A 104 5.48 -13.74 3.16
CA PHE A 104 5.80 -14.29 4.47
C PHE A 104 4.79 -15.35 4.86
N GLN A 105 5.26 -16.38 5.56
CA GLN A 105 4.42 -17.43 6.11
C GLN A 105 3.96 -17.09 7.53
N GLY A 106 2.74 -17.48 7.86
CA GLY A 106 2.14 -17.27 9.17
C GLY A 106 1.65 -15.84 9.41
N THR A 107 1.44 -15.50 10.67
CA THR A 107 1.03 -14.17 11.11
C THR A 107 2.22 -13.27 11.39
N ARG A 108 2.07 -11.97 11.13
CA ARG A 108 3.01 -10.92 11.50
C ARG A 108 2.30 -9.83 12.27
N LEU A 109 3.01 -9.20 13.22
CA LEU A 109 2.44 -8.10 13.99
C LEU A 109 2.31 -6.82 13.15
N LEU A 110 1.18 -6.13 13.33
CA LEU A 110 0.85 -4.85 12.68
C LEU A 110 1.69 -3.68 13.19
N ASN A 111 2.17 -3.73 14.43
CA ASN A 111 3.12 -2.73 14.95
C ASN A 111 4.47 -2.80 14.20
N THR A 112 4.87 -4.01 13.82
CA THR A 112 5.96 -4.22 12.88
C THR A 112 5.54 -3.80 11.50
N SER A 113 4.27 -3.85 11.08
CA SER A 113 3.81 -3.36 9.77
C SER A 113 3.97 -1.84 9.58
N VAL A 114 3.79 -1.04 10.63
CA VAL A 114 4.15 0.40 10.61
C VAL A 114 5.67 0.59 10.55
N HIS A 115 6.44 -0.27 11.24
CA HIS A 115 7.89 -0.32 11.08
C HIS A 115 8.37 -0.92 9.75
N ILE A 116 7.58 -1.79 9.12
CA ILE A 116 7.81 -2.37 7.79
C ILE A 116 7.58 -1.25 6.78
N LEU A 117 6.56 -0.40 6.94
CA LEU A 117 6.43 0.84 6.17
C LEU A 117 7.59 1.82 6.40
N SER A 118 8.18 1.86 7.60
CA SER A 118 9.43 2.60 7.85
C SER A 118 10.66 1.95 7.20
N SER A 119 10.64 0.63 6.95
CA SER A 119 11.75 -0.14 6.35
C SER A 119 11.73 -0.17 4.82
N ILE A 120 10.64 0.28 4.17
CA ILE A 120 10.39 0.07 2.74
C ILE A 120 10.53 1.35 1.90
N ILE A 121 11.20 2.38 2.42
CA ILE A 121 11.72 3.43 1.53
C ILE A 121 13.16 3.02 1.14
N PRO A 122 13.42 2.65 -0.13
CA PRO A 122 14.77 2.27 -0.54
C PRO A 122 15.73 3.45 -0.30
N SER A 123 16.96 3.13 0.11
CA SER A 123 18.04 4.11 0.31
C SER A 123 18.35 4.94 -0.95
N THR A 124 17.92 4.49 -2.14
CA THR A 124 18.02 5.23 -3.40
C THR A 124 17.04 6.41 -3.52
N MET A 125 16.10 6.55 -2.59
CA MET A 125 15.22 7.72 -2.49
C MET A 125 15.95 8.93 -1.87
N TRP A 126 17.20 8.75 -1.46
CA TRP A 126 18.02 9.71 -0.73
C TRP A 126 19.32 9.93 -1.48
N CYS A 127 19.56 11.17 -1.90
CA CYS A 127 20.73 11.62 -2.66
C CYS A 127 20.73 11.23 -4.15
N ASP A 128 19.90 11.90 -4.95
CA ASP A 128 20.47 12.50 -6.15
C ASP A 128 19.65 13.71 -6.63
N GLU A 129 20.35 14.81 -6.92
CA GLU A 129 19.82 15.95 -7.67
C GLU A 129 19.63 15.61 -9.16
N THR A 130 19.74 14.33 -9.56
CA THR A 130 20.00 13.95 -10.96
C THR A 130 19.07 12.90 -11.60
N SER A 131 18.01 12.43 -10.94
CA SER A 131 17.05 11.49 -11.56
C SER A 131 15.78 12.19 -12.08
N PHE A 132 15.98 13.13 -13.00
CA PHE A 132 14.97 13.60 -13.95
C PHE A 132 15.26 12.92 -15.31
N ASN A 133 15.21 11.59 -15.38
CA ASN A 133 15.27 10.88 -16.66
C ASN A 133 14.35 9.66 -16.60
N ALA A 134 13.40 9.63 -17.55
CA ALA A 134 12.18 8.81 -17.61
C ALA A 134 11.11 9.29 -16.60
N VAL A 135 10.14 10.15 -16.93
CA VAL A 135 9.29 10.19 -18.12
C VAL A 135 9.04 11.65 -18.50
N ALA A 136 9.92 12.19 -19.34
CA ALA A 136 9.60 13.32 -20.20
C ALA A 136 9.28 12.75 -21.58
N LEU A 137 8.08 12.20 -21.75
CA LEU A 137 7.54 11.90 -23.07
C LEU A 137 6.09 12.42 -23.13
N SER A 138 6.01 13.64 -23.65
CA SER A 138 4.96 14.12 -24.55
C SER A 138 3.51 13.91 -24.12
N PHE A 139 2.95 14.94 -23.49
CA PHE A 139 1.64 15.43 -23.91
C PHE A 139 1.78 16.90 -24.29
N ARG A 140 1.88 17.11 -25.61
CA ARG A 140 1.39 18.31 -26.26
C ARG A 140 -0.10 18.15 -26.48
#